data_AF-A0A958SL67-F1
#
_entry.id   AF-A0A958SL67-F1
#
_cell.length_a   1.000
_cell.length_b   1.000
_cell.length_c   1.000
_cell.angle_alpha   90.00
_cell.angle_beta   90.00
_cell.angle_gamma   90.00
#
_symmetry.space_group_name_H-M   'P 1'
#
loop_
_entity.id
_entity.type
_entity.pdbx_description
1 polymer ?
#
loop_
_entity_poly.entity_id
_entity_poly.type
_entity_poly.pdbx_seq_one_letter_code
_entity_poly.pdbx_strand_id
1 'polypeptide(L)'
;MNKSSSTVLGILAGTAIGAALGILFAPDKGSATRKRIADEANSAKDKLAENAKHLKENMVNGFSTKKQTLEDQVEDLVSDVSYKTEDVITALEKKLGELKEENKKFQKA
;
A
#
# COMPACT_ATOMS: atom_id res chain seq x y z
N MET A 1 2.52 -14.63 -48.44
CA MET A 1 2.76 -15.85 -47.62
C MET A 1 1.90 -15.75 -46.36
N ASN A 2 1.51 -16.88 -45.75
CA ASN A 2 1.02 -17.01 -44.36
C ASN A 2 -0.48 -17.19 -44.03
N LYS A 3 -1.38 -17.56 -44.96
CA LYS A 3 -2.73 -18.03 -44.54
C LYS A 3 -2.66 -19.29 -43.65
N SER A 4 -1.74 -20.21 -43.94
CA SER A 4 -1.51 -21.40 -43.12
C SER A 4 -0.96 -21.06 -41.73
N SER A 5 0.00 -20.13 -41.65
CA SER A 5 0.59 -19.68 -40.38
C SER A 5 -0.42 -18.95 -39.49
N SER A 6 -1.32 -18.12 -40.06
CA SER A 6 -2.39 -17.48 -39.29
C SER A 6 -3.41 -18.49 -38.75
N THR A 7 -3.73 -19.55 -39.50
CA THR A 7 -4.66 -20.60 -39.05
C THR A 7 -4.05 -21.44 -37.93
N VAL A 8 -2.78 -21.83 -38.05
CA VAL A 8 -2.08 -22.59 -37.00
C VAL A 8 -2.00 -21.77 -35.71
N LEU A 9 -1.70 -20.47 -35.81
CA LEU A 9 -1.68 -19.58 -34.65
C LEU A 9 -3.07 -19.44 -33.99
N GLY A 10 -4.14 -19.35 -34.80
CA GLY A 10 -5.51 -19.31 -34.30
C GLY A 10 -5.93 -20.59 -33.55
N ILE A 11 -5.53 -21.76 -34.06
CA ILE A 11 -5.80 -23.05 -33.40
C ILE A 11 -5.04 -23.17 -32.07
N LEU A 12 -3.75 -22.78 -32.05
CA LEU A 12 -2.94 -22.79 -30.83
C LEU A 12 -3.50 -21.83 -29.77
N ALA A 13 -3.88 -20.62 -30.18
CA ALA A 13 -4.50 -19.65 -29.28
C ALA A 13 -5.84 -20.17 -28.74
N GLY A 14 -6.69 -20.73 -29.60
CA GLY A 14 -7.99 -21.29 -29.19
C GLY A 14 -7.85 -22.50 -28.25
N THR A 15 -6.90 -23.40 -28.51
CA THR A 15 -6.63 -24.55 -27.63
C THR A 15 -6.02 -24.15 -26.30
N ALA A 16 -5.13 -23.15 -26.27
CA ALA A 16 -4.58 -22.63 -25.01
C ALA A 16 -5.68 -22.03 -24.13
N ILE A 17 -6.57 -21.21 -24.70
CA ILE A 17 -7.72 -20.64 -23.99
C ILE A 17 -8.67 -21.74 -23.53
N GLY A 18 -8.98 -22.71 -24.40
CA GLY A 18 -9.84 -23.84 -24.07
C GLY A 18 -9.29 -24.72 -22.94
N ALA A 19 -7.98 -24.98 -22.96
CA ALA A 19 -7.30 -25.74 -21.90
C ALA A 19 -7.26 -24.98 -20.57
N ALA A 20 -6.99 -23.66 -20.60
CA ALA A 20 -7.01 -22.84 -19.40
C ALA A 20 -8.40 -22.84 -18.73
N LEU A 21 -9.45 -22.67 -19.52
CA LEU A 21 -10.83 -22.77 -19.03
C LEU A 21 -11.17 -24.18 -18.57
N GLY A 22 -10.72 -25.22 -19.27
CA GLY A 22 -10.93 -26.62 -18.89
C GLY A 22 -10.26 -26.99 -17.58
N ILE A 23 -9.05 -26.48 -17.32
CA ILE A 23 -8.34 -26.67 -16.05
C ILE A 23 -9.03 -25.87 -14.93
N LEU A 24 -9.46 -24.63 -15.20
CA LEU A 24 -10.15 -23.80 -14.21
C LEU A 24 -11.54 -24.34 -13.84
N PHE A 25 -12.26 -24.91 -14.80
CA PHE A 25 -13.58 -25.51 -14.59
C PHE A 25 -13.53 -26.95 -14.07
N ALA A 26 -12.41 -27.65 -14.21
CA ALA A 26 -12.26 -28.98 -13.66
C ALA A 26 -12.26 -28.87 -12.12
N PRO A 27 -13.32 -29.35 -11.43
CA PRO A 27 -13.28 -29.39 -9.98
C PRO A 27 -12.29 -30.48 -9.57
N ASP A 28 -11.35 -30.13 -8.71
CA ASP A 28 -10.57 -31.14 -7.99
C ASP A 28 -11.53 -32.10 -7.27
N LYS A 29 -11.11 -33.35 -7.08
CA LYS A 29 -11.88 -34.30 -6.27
C LYS A 29 -12.14 -33.67 -4.90
N GLY A 30 -13.39 -33.54 -4.50
CA GLY A 30 -13.75 -32.83 -3.26
C GLY A 30 -13.10 -33.39 -1.98
N SER A 31 -12.62 -34.63 -1.99
CA SER A 31 -11.77 -35.19 -0.93
C SER A 31 -10.40 -34.50 -0.84
N ALA A 32 -9.76 -34.21 -1.97
CA ALA A 32 -8.48 -33.51 -2.04
C ALA A 32 -8.63 -32.03 -1.65
N THR A 33 -9.70 -31.37 -2.10
CA THR A 33 -9.98 -29.97 -1.74
C THR A 33 -10.25 -29.82 -0.24
N ARG A 34 -11.07 -30.70 0.36
CA ARG A 34 -11.29 -30.68 1.82
C ARG A 34 -10.01 -30.95 2.61
N LYS A 35 -9.17 -31.87 2.14
CA LYS A 35 -7.88 -32.15 2.77
C LYS A 35 -6.96 -30.93 2.71
N ARG A 36 -6.79 -30.33 1.54
CA ARG A 36 -6.02 -29.08 1.36
C ARG A 36 -6.51 -27.95 2.26
N ILE A 37 -7.83 -27.73 2.34
CA ILE A 37 -8.41 -26.69 3.20
C ILE A 37 -8.09 -26.97 4.67
N ALA A 38 -8.21 -28.23 5.13
CA ALA A 38 -7.89 -28.59 6.50
C ALA A 38 -6.40 -28.37 6.82
N ASP A 39 -5.52 -28.77 5.89
CA ASP A 39 -4.07 -28.63 6.04
C ASP A 39 -3.64 -27.13 6.03
N GLU A 40 -4.21 -26.33 5.13
CA GLU A 40 -4.00 -24.87 5.07
C GLU A 40 -4.56 -24.17 6.31
N ALA A 41 -5.74 -24.56 6.80
CA ALA A 41 -6.34 -23.97 7.98
C ALA A 41 -5.51 -24.23 9.25
N ASN A 42 -5.00 -25.45 9.43
CA ASN A 42 -4.11 -25.76 10.56
C ASN A 42 -2.79 -24.98 10.45
N SER A 43 -2.18 -24.96 9.27
CA SER A 43 -0.94 -24.20 9.03
C SER A 43 -1.11 -22.70 9.24
N ALA A 44 -2.27 -22.14 8.86
CA ALA A 44 -2.60 -20.74 9.07
C ALA A 44 -2.78 -20.41 10.56
N LYS A 45 -3.43 -21.29 11.32
CA LYS A 45 -3.57 -21.13 12.78
C LYS A 45 -2.22 -21.11 13.48
N ASP A 46 -1.33 -22.04 13.14
CA ASP A 46 0.00 -22.13 13.75
C ASP A 46 0.82 -20.88 13.42
N LYS A 47 0.83 -20.44 12.15
CA LYS A 47 1.49 -19.21 11.74
C LYS A 47 0.90 -17.97 12.42
N LEU A 48 -0.41 -17.88 12.57
CA LEU A 48 -1.04 -16.74 13.27
C LEU A 48 -0.69 -16.72 14.75
N ALA A 49 -0.69 -17.87 15.42
CA ALA A 49 -0.30 -17.97 16.82
C ALA A 49 1.17 -17.55 17.04
N GLU A 50 2.07 -18.01 16.17
CA GLU A 50 3.48 -17.64 16.20
C GLU A 50 3.70 -16.15 15.92
N ASN A 51 3.09 -15.60 14.86
CA ASN A 51 3.17 -14.17 14.54
C ASN A 51 2.54 -13.29 15.62
N ALA A 52 1.43 -13.71 16.24
CA ALA A 52 0.82 -12.97 17.35
C ALA A 52 1.73 -12.94 18.58
N LYS A 53 2.41 -14.05 18.87
CA LYS A 53 3.40 -14.13 19.96
C LYS A 53 4.58 -13.20 19.69
N HIS A 54 5.17 -13.27 18.49
CA HIS A 54 6.27 -12.39 18.09
C HIS A 54 5.86 -10.92 18.05
N LEU A 55 4.65 -10.60 17.59
CA LEU A 55 4.14 -9.23 17.58
C LEU A 55 3.97 -8.71 19.01
N LYS A 56 3.44 -9.52 19.93
CA LYS A 56 3.30 -9.14 21.34
C LYS A 56 4.68 -8.85 21.97
N GLU A 57 5.66 -9.72 21.74
CA GLU A 57 7.02 -9.54 22.25
C GLU A 57 7.71 -8.30 21.64
N ASN A 58 7.57 -8.10 20.33
CA ASN A 58 8.15 -6.95 19.61
C ASN A 58 7.44 -5.64 19.92
N MET A 59 6.12 -5.65 20.16
CA MET A 59 5.38 -4.46 20.60
C MET A 59 5.78 -4.06 22.01
N VAL A 60 5.87 -4.99 22.95
CA VAL A 60 6.26 -4.67 24.33
C VAL A 60 7.67 -4.08 24.39
N ASN A 61 8.62 -4.64 23.64
CA ASN A 61 10.01 -4.15 23.63
C ASN A 61 10.20 -2.89 22.76
N GLY A 62 9.53 -2.85 21.60
CA GLY A 62 9.63 -1.75 20.64
C GLY A 62 8.88 -0.49 21.08
N PHE A 63 7.79 -0.63 21.84
CA PHE A 63 7.00 0.52 22.31
C PHE A 63 7.73 1.31 23.40
N SER A 64 8.45 0.64 24.30
CA SER A 64 9.29 1.32 25.30
C SER A 64 10.41 2.13 24.66
N THR A 65 11.04 1.57 23.61
CA THR A 65 12.14 2.25 22.90
C THR A 65 11.63 3.37 21.99
N LYS A 66 10.52 3.15 21.26
CA LYS A 66 9.93 4.18 20.38
C LYS A 66 9.34 5.34 21.16
N LYS A 67 8.81 5.14 22.37
CA LYS A 67 8.32 6.24 23.21
C LYS A 67 9.41 7.26 23.50
N GLN A 68 10.58 6.79 23.90
CA GLN A 68 11.72 7.67 24.19
C GLN A 68 12.18 8.44 22.94
N THR A 69 12.37 7.76 21.81
CA THR A 69 12.76 8.44 20.55
C THR A 69 11.66 9.35 19.98
N LEU A 70 10.38 9.09 20.26
CA LEU A 70 9.27 9.95 19.88
C LEU A 70 9.23 11.23 20.71
N GLU A 71 9.44 11.12 22.02
CA GLU A 71 9.55 12.30 22.91
C GLU A 71 10.70 13.21 22.45
N ASP A 72 11.88 12.63 22.16
CA ASP A 72 13.03 13.38 21.66
C ASP A 72 12.75 14.07 20.31
N GLN A 73 12.15 13.36 19.34
CA GLN A 73 11.82 13.95 18.03
C GLN A 73 10.70 15.00 18.09
N VAL A 74 9.76 14.86 19.03
CA VAL A 74 8.70 15.85 19.23
C VAL A 74 9.29 17.14 19.82
N GLU A 75 10.24 17.03 20.75
CA GLU A 75 10.91 18.18 21.35
C GLU A 75 11.80 18.94 20.34
N ASP A 76 12.51 18.20 19.49
CA ASP A 76 13.28 18.78 18.37
C ASP A 76 12.36 19.46 17.34
N LEU A 77 11.24 18.83 16.98
CA LEU A 77 10.28 19.40 16.04
C LEU A 77 9.63 20.67 16.60
N VAL A 78 9.26 20.68 17.89
CA VAL A 78 8.68 21.86 18.55
C VAL A 78 9.69 23.00 18.56
N SER A 79 10.97 22.71 18.80
CA SER A 79 12.05 23.70 18.77
C SER A 79 12.27 24.28 17.37
N ASP A 80 12.34 23.43 16.34
CA ASP A 80 12.53 23.86 14.94
C ASP A 80 11.32 24.64 14.39
N VAL A 81 10.11 24.22 14.77
CA VAL A 81 8.87 24.94 14.39
C VAL A 81 8.83 26.30 15.08
N SER A 82 9.27 26.43 16.33
CA SER A 82 9.30 27.72 17.03
C SER A 82 10.13 28.76 16.28
N TYR A 83 11.31 28.39 15.77
CA TYR A 83 12.16 29.30 15.00
C TYR A 83 11.65 29.56 13.57
N LYS A 84 11.11 28.53 12.90
CA LYS A 84 10.62 28.67 11.53
C LYS A 84 9.25 29.34 11.44
N THR A 85 8.51 29.40 12.54
CA THR A 85 7.18 30.03 12.56
C THR A 85 7.26 31.53 12.29
N GLU A 86 8.26 32.26 12.81
CA GLU A 86 8.41 33.70 12.54
C GLU A 86 8.72 34.00 11.07
N ASP A 87 9.62 33.23 10.44
CA ASP A 87 9.95 33.35 9.02
C ASP A 87 8.76 32.98 8.12
N VAL A 88 8.01 31.94 8.49
CA VAL A 88 6.82 31.50 7.76
C VAL A 88 5.69 32.53 7.87
N ILE A 89 5.47 33.10 9.06
CA ILE A 89 4.50 34.19 9.26
C ILE A 89 4.86 35.37 8.36
N THR A 90 6.13 35.78 8.35
CA THR A 90 6.61 36.91 7.53
C THR A 90 6.42 36.65 6.02
N ALA A 91 6.72 35.43 5.55
CA ALA A 91 6.54 35.06 4.16
C ALA A 91 5.05 34.97 3.75
N LEU A 92 4.19 34.52 4.66
CA LEU A 92 2.73 34.46 4.46
C LEU A 92 2.13 35.87 4.39
N GLU A 93 2.50 36.77 5.29
CA GLU A 93 2.04 38.17 5.27
C GLU A 93 2.43 38.86 3.96
N LYS A 94 3.68 38.64 3.51
CA LYS A 94 4.16 39.17 2.23
C LYS A 94 3.34 38.66 1.05
N LYS A 95 3.14 37.34 0.94
CA LYS A 95 2.33 36.74 -0.14
C LYS A 95 0.86 37.15 -0.08
N LEU A 96 0.30 37.29 1.12
CA LEU A 96 -1.07 37.76 1.30
C LEU A 96 -1.22 39.22 0.83
N GLY A 97 -0.22 40.06 1.10
CA GLY A 97 -0.14 41.43 0.60
C GLY A 97 -0.10 41.48 -0.94
N GLU A 98 0.79 40.70 -1.54
CA GLU A 98 0.93 40.59 -3.01
C GLU A 98 -0.38 40.12 -3.67
N LEU A 99 -1.02 39.06 -3.13
CA LEU A 99 -2.30 38.55 -3.65
C LEU A 99 -3.43 39.58 -3.51
N LYS A 100 -3.48 40.35 -2.42
CA LYS A 100 -4.48 41.39 -2.21
C LYS A 100 -4.29 42.57 -3.18
N GLU A 101 -3.06 42.87 -3.54
CA GLU A 101 -2.71 43.91 -4.49
C GLU A 101 -2.98 43.48 -5.94
N GLU A 102 -2.66 42.23 -6.28
CA GLU A 102 -2.97 41.61 -7.57
C GLU A 102 -4.49 41.52 -7.81
N ASN A 103 -5.26 41.08 -6.81
CA ASN A 103 -6.72 41.02 -6.90
C ASN A 103 -7.35 42.42 -7.09
N LYS A 104 -6.81 43.46 -6.45
CA LYS A 104 -7.25 44.86 -6.68
C LYS A 104 -6.94 45.37 -8.10
N LYS A 105 -5.87 44.89 -8.74
CA LYS A 105 -5.56 45.23 -10.15
C LYS A 105 -6.55 44.55 -11.09
N PHE A 106 -6.92 43.30 -10.83
CA PHE A 106 -7.93 42.58 -11.60
C PHE A 106 -9.36 43.12 -11.43
N GLN A 107 -9.70 43.71 -10.29
CA GLN A 107 -11.04 44.31 -10.07
C GLN A 107 -11.18 45.76 -10.60
N LYS A 108 -10.10 46.37 -11.10
CA LYS A 108 -10.12 47.71 -11.71
C LYS A 108 -9.93 47.70 -13.24
N ALA A 109 -9.79 46.52 -13.84
CA ALA A 109 -9.86 46.29 -15.29
C ALA A 109 -11.27 45.83 -15.66
#